data_AF-A0A8B8ADI1-F1
#
_entry.id   AF-A0A8B8ADI1-F1
#
_cell.length_a   1.000
_cell.length_b   1.000
_cell.length_c   1.000
_cell.angle_alpha   90.00
_cell.angle_beta   90.00
_cell.angle_gamma   90.00
#
_symmetry.space_group_name_H-M   'P 1'
#
loop_
_entity.id
_entity.type
_entity.pdbx_description
1 polymer ?
#
loop_
_entity_poly.entity_id
_entity_poly.type
_entity_poly.pdbx_seq_one_letter_code
_entity_poly.pdbx_strand_id
1 'polypeptide(L)'
;MAATPIKLKKRSENFSMDEILFIVEEVEKYSDIITAKQSNLITNAKKAAAWQKVVDAVNSRGGVIRTVDQVRERYRKACSKAKGERIAQKQHRFKTGGGPPPPAIDAISEKILLLNDNAPNFVGIDGGVEVGGLVITGIHF
;
A
#
# COMPACT_ATOMS: atom_id res chain seq x y z
N MET A 1 14.96 25.55 26.46
CA MET A 1 14.30 24.39 25.82
C MET A 1 13.21 24.95 24.93
N ALA A 2 13.41 25.01 23.61
CA ALA A 2 12.42 25.55 22.69
C ALA A 2 11.40 24.46 22.34
N ALA A 3 10.15 24.63 22.77
CA ALA A 3 9.05 23.78 22.35
C ALA A 3 8.78 24.06 20.86
N THR A 4 8.91 23.04 20.02
CA THR A 4 8.53 23.12 18.60
C THR A 4 7.01 23.29 18.50
N PRO A 5 6.50 24.28 17.75
CA PRO A 5 5.06 24.45 17.61
C PRO A 5 4.48 23.26 16.84
N ILE A 6 3.58 22.53 17.51
CA ILE A 6 2.75 21.49 16.89
C ILE A 6 1.88 22.11 15.81
N LYS A 7 2.30 21.98 14.55
CA LYS A 7 1.52 22.43 13.39
C LYS A 7 0.28 21.55 13.25
N LEU A 8 -0.87 22.01 13.77
CA LEU A 8 -2.16 21.35 13.53
C LEU A 8 -2.46 21.31 12.03
N LYS A 9 -2.35 20.12 11.42
CA LYS A 9 -2.65 19.90 10.01
C LYS A 9 -4.17 19.87 9.85
N LYS A 10 -4.73 20.84 9.12
CA LYS A 10 -6.17 20.89 8.79
C LYS A 10 -6.58 19.55 8.16
N ARG A 11 -7.64 18.93 8.67
CA ARG A 11 -8.13 17.63 8.19
C ARG A 11 -8.48 17.76 6.71
N SER A 12 -7.76 17.06 5.85
CA SER A 12 -8.08 16.98 4.42
C SER A 12 -9.34 16.14 4.20
N GLU A 13 -10.05 16.39 3.11
CA GLU A 13 -11.16 15.53 2.67
C GLU A 13 -10.74 14.07 2.56
N ASN A 14 -11.68 13.15 2.82
CA ASN A 14 -11.43 11.72 2.64
C ASN A 14 -11.18 11.41 1.16
N PHE A 15 -10.50 10.31 0.88
CA PHE A 15 -10.39 9.79 -0.48
C PHE A 15 -11.62 8.95 -0.79
N SER A 16 -12.29 9.23 -1.90
CA SER A 16 -13.38 8.42 -2.43
C SER A 16 -12.87 7.05 -2.92
N MET A 17 -13.76 6.07 -3.04
CA MET A 17 -13.39 4.74 -3.55
C MET A 17 -12.87 4.81 -4.99
N ASP A 18 -13.45 5.66 -5.82
CA ASP A 18 -12.97 5.92 -7.18
C ASP A 18 -11.55 6.52 -7.17
N GLU A 19 -11.28 7.48 -6.27
CA GLU A 19 -9.94 8.06 -6.04
C GLU A 19 -8.92 6.99 -5.69
N ILE A 20 -9.29 6.06 -4.80
CA ILE A 20 -8.40 5.00 -4.37
C ILE A 20 -8.13 4.01 -5.50
N LEU A 21 -9.16 3.58 -6.23
CA LEU A 21 -9.04 2.67 -7.36
C LEU A 21 -8.08 3.24 -8.41
N PHE A 22 -8.27 4.51 -8.78
CA PHE A 22 -7.41 5.13 -9.77
C PHE A 22 -5.98 5.34 -9.30
N ILE A 23 -5.76 5.67 -8.02
CA ILE A 23 -4.40 5.70 -7.47
C ILE A 23 -3.72 4.34 -7.70
N VAL A 24 -4.44 3.24 -7.48
CA VAL A 24 -3.91 1.88 -7.71
C VAL A 24 -3.64 1.63 -9.19
N GLU A 25 -4.56 2.00 -10.08
CA GLU A 25 -4.37 1.87 -11.55
C GLU A 25 -3.22 2.72 -12.09
N GLU A 26 -3.04 3.93 -11.56
CA GLU A 26 -1.96 4.81 -11.99
C GLU A 26 -0.62 4.32 -11.46
N VAL A 27 -0.58 3.77 -10.23
CA VAL A 27 0.63 3.14 -9.67
C VAL A 27 1.00 1.87 -10.42
N GLU A 28 0.03 1.10 -10.92
CA GLU A 28 0.27 -0.09 -11.76
C GLU A 28 1.11 0.24 -13.00
N LYS A 29 0.81 1.36 -13.69
CA LYS A 29 1.56 1.81 -14.87
C LYS A 29 3.02 2.16 -14.59
N TYR A 30 3.33 2.50 -13.34
CA TYR A 30 4.69 2.85 -12.90
C TYR A 30 5.26 1.84 -11.90
N SER A 31 4.65 0.65 -11.80
CA SER A 31 5.02 -0.36 -10.80
C SER A 31 6.49 -0.77 -10.93
N ASP A 32 6.99 -0.97 -12.16
CA ASP A 32 8.40 -1.27 -12.46
C ASP A 32 9.42 -0.26 -11.91
N ILE A 33 8.99 0.96 -11.58
CA ILE A 33 9.86 2.00 -11.02
C ILE A 33 9.57 2.17 -9.53
N ILE A 34 8.28 2.19 -9.16
CA ILE A 34 7.83 2.46 -7.79
C ILE A 34 8.20 1.29 -6.86
N THR A 35 7.89 0.05 -7.27
CA THR A 35 8.09 -1.17 -6.47
C THR A 35 9.49 -1.76 -6.63
N ALA A 36 10.19 -1.44 -7.73
CA ALA A 36 11.53 -1.96 -7.98
C ALA A 36 12.53 -1.59 -6.88
N LYS A 37 13.48 -2.48 -6.61
CA LYS A 37 14.59 -2.21 -5.71
C LYS A 37 15.42 -1.04 -6.24
N GLN A 38 15.86 -0.16 -5.34
CA GLN A 38 16.78 0.92 -5.72
C GLN A 38 18.04 0.32 -6.34
N SER A 39 18.44 0.87 -7.48
CA SER A 39 19.64 0.47 -8.21
C SER A 39 20.22 1.70 -8.90
N ASN A 40 21.42 1.60 -9.48
CA ASN A 40 22.07 2.70 -10.20
C ASN A 40 21.18 3.26 -11.34
N LEU A 41 20.28 2.43 -11.90
CA LEU A 41 19.33 2.81 -12.94
C LEU A 41 17.98 3.34 -12.39
N ILE A 42 17.62 2.95 -11.16
CA ILE A 42 16.36 3.28 -10.49
C ILE A 42 16.70 4.05 -9.22
N THR A 43 16.94 5.35 -9.39
CA THR A 43 17.29 6.26 -8.30
C THR A 43 16.06 6.74 -7.55
N ASN A 44 16.24 7.22 -6.32
CA ASN A 44 15.18 7.87 -5.55
C ASN A 44 14.53 9.04 -6.31
N ALA A 45 15.31 9.77 -7.11
CA ALA A 45 14.79 10.84 -7.95
C ALA A 45 13.82 10.31 -9.02
N LYS A 46 14.14 9.17 -9.65
CA LYS A 46 13.27 8.54 -10.65
C LYS A 46 11.97 8.02 -10.02
N LYS A 47 12.06 7.47 -8.81
CA LYS A 47 10.88 7.10 -8.01
C LYS A 47 10.05 8.33 -7.62
N ALA A 48 10.69 9.42 -7.18
CA ALA A 48 10.00 10.66 -6.84
C ALA A 48 9.26 11.25 -8.06
N ALA A 49 9.90 11.25 -9.22
CA ALA A 49 9.29 11.68 -10.48
C ALA A 49 8.09 10.81 -10.88
N ALA A 50 8.18 9.48 -10.74
CA ALA A 50 7.06 8.57 -11.00
C ALA A 50 5.87 8.88 -10.07
N TRP A 51 6.13 9.06 -8.78
CA TRP A 51 5.10 9.46 -7.82
C TRP A 51 4.50 10.84 -8.11
N GLN A 52 5.30 11.79 -8.61
CA GLN A 52 4.82 13.09 -9.00
C GLN A 52 3.86 12.99 -10.20
N LYS A 53 4.14 12.12 -11.17
CA LYS A 53 3.24 11.85 -12.30
C LYS A 53 1.92 11.23 -11.85
N VAL A 54 1.96 10.28 -10.92
CA VAL A 54 0.75 9.70 -10.32
C VAL A 54 -0.11 10.79 -9.66
N VAL A 55 0.52 11.67 -8.89
CA VAL A 55 -0.17 12.76 -8.18
C VAL A 55 -0.74 13.78 -9.15
N ASP A 56 -0.02 14.11 -10.21
CA ASP A 56 -0.49 15.00 -11.27
C ASP A 56 -1.74 14.45 -11.96
N ALA A 57 -1.75 13.15 -12.30
CA ALA A 57 -2.92 12.49 -12.87
C ALA A 57 -4.11 12.45 -11.89
N VAL A 58 -3.86 12.16 -10.61
CA VAL A 58 -4.87 12.16 -9.54
C VAL A 58 -5.45 13.55 -9.30
N ASN A 59 -4.61 14.58 -9.34
CA ASN A 59 -5.05 15.98 -9.17
C ASN A 59 -5.74 16.52 -10.44
N SER A 60 -5.40 16.01 -11.62
CA SER A 60 -6.05 16.41 -12.88
C SER A 60 -7.47 15.87 -12.98
N ARG A 61 -7.71 14.66 -12.48
CA ARG A 61 -9.06 14.05 -12.47
C ARG A 61 -9.90 14.49 -11.26
N GLY A 62 -9.23 14.78 -10.14
CA GLY A 62 -9.84 15.04 -8.85
C GLY A 62 -10.03 16.53 -8.63
N GLY A 63 -11.18 16.93 -8.09
CA GLY A 63 -11.39 18.34 -7.71
C GLY A 63 -10.54 18.81 -6.53
N VAL A 64 -9.77 17.92 -5.90
CA VAL A 64 -8.98 18.18 -4.68
C VAL A 64 -7.50 18.00 -4.96
N ILE A 65 -6.72 19.04 -4.70
CA ILE A 65 -5.26 18.99 -4.81
C ILE A 65 -4.67 18.18 -3.64
N ARG A 66 -4.07 17.04 -3.96
CA ARG A 66 -3.37 16.16 -3.02
C ARG A 66 -1.86 16.31 -3.18
N THR A 67 -1.14 16.15 -2.08
CA THR A 67 0.32 16.10 -2.10
C THR A 67 0.83 14.68 -2.34
N VAL A 68 2.08 14.57 -2.81
CA VAL A 68 2.76 13.28 -3.02
C VAL A 68 2.75 12.40 -1.77
N ASP A 69 2.96 13.01 -0.60
CA ASP A 69 2.89 12.34 0.71
C ASP A 69 1.52 11.72 0.97
N GLN A 70 0.43 12.46 0.71
CA GLN A 70 -0.93 11.97 0.93
C GLN A 70 -1.30 10.81 0.00
N VAL A 71 -0.91 10.90 -1.27
CA VAL A 71 -1.17 9.84 -2.25
C VAL A 71 -0.37 8.58 -1.92
N ARG A 72 0.90 8.73 -1.53
CA ARG A 72 1.75 7.62 -1.07
C ARG A 72 1.18 6.94 0.17
N GLU A 73 0.81 7.72 1.18
CA GLU A 73 0.18 7.21 2.41
C GLU A 73 -1.13 6.49 2.10
N ARG A 74 -1.96 7.05 1.20
CA ARG A 74 -3.22 6.42 0.82
C ARG A 74 -3.01 5.08 0.12
N TYR A 75 -2.08 5.02 -0.84
CA TYR A 75 -1.71 3.78 -1.52
C TYR A 75 -1.16 2.74 -0.52
N ARG A 76 -0.27 3.16 0.39
CA ARG A 76 0.27 2.31 1.46
C ARG A 76 -0.83 1.73 2.33
N LYS A 77 -1.80 2.55 2.77
CA LYS A 77 -2.95 2.08 3.57
C LYS A 77 -3.83 1.10 2.80
N ALA A 78 -4.07 1.34 1.52
CA ALA A 78 -4.82 0.42 0.67
C ALA A 78 -4.09 -0.94 0.55
N CYS A 79 -2.77 -0.91 0.41
CA CYS A 79 -1.90 -2.08 0.39
C CYS A 79 -1.92 -2.85 1.72
N SER A 80 -1.86 -2.16 2.86
CA SER A 80 -2.02 -2.78 4.18
C SER A 80 -3.41 -3.39 4.39
N LYS A 81 -4.48 -2.73 3.93
CA LYS A 81 -5.85 -3.26 3.97
C LYS A 81 -5.93 -4.57 3.18
N ALA A 82 -5.46 -4.56 1.94
CA ALA A 82 -5.45 -5.72 1.07
C ALA A 82 -4.67 -6.91 1.67
N LYS A 83 -3.52 -6.64 2.31
CA LYS A 83 -2.75 -7.64 3.06
C LYS A 83 -3.58 -8.27 4.17
N GLY A 84 -4.24 -7.43 4.97
CA GLY A 84 -5.08 -7.85 6.09
C GLY A 84 -6.21 -8.76 5.62
N GLU A 85 -6.87 -8.39 4.52
CA GLU A 85 -7.94 -9.20 3.91
C GLU A 85 -7.42 -10.55 3.40
N ARG A 86 -6.25 -10.59 2.76
CA ARG A 86 -5.60 -11.84 2.33
C ARG A 86 -5.21 -12.75 3.49
N ILE A 87 -4.68 -12.17 4.58
CA ILE A 87 -4.35 -12.93 5.80
C ILE A 87 -5.62 -13.48 6.44
N ALA A 88 -6.66 -12.66 6.58
CA ALA A 88 -7.95 -13.08 7.12
C ALA A 88 -8.56 -14.21 6.28
N GLN A 89 -8.51 -14.10 4.95
CA GLN A 89 -8.96 -15.14 4.03
C GLN A 89 -8.15 -16.44 4.18
N LYS A 90 -6.82 -16.36 4.29
CA LYS A 90 -5.96 -17.53 4.52
C LYS A 90 -6.27 -18.19 5.88
N GLN A 91 -6.43 -17.41 6.94
CA GLN A 91 -6.80 -17.92 8.27
C GLN A 91 -8.16 -18.60 8.25
N HIS A 92 -9.14 -18.04 7.53
CA HIS A 92 -10.46 -18.64 7.38
C HIS A 92 -10.41 -19.96 6.59
N ARG A 93 -9.57 -20.03 5.54
CA ARG A 93 -9.35 -21.26 4.76
C ARG A 93 -8.71 -22.39 5.58
N PHE A 94 -7.85 -22.06 6.54
CA PHE A 94 -7.23 -23.04 7.44
C PHE A 94 -8.14 -23.45 8.62
N LYS A 95 -9.22 -22.72 8.90
CA LYS A 95 -10.25 -23.10 9.88
C LYS A 95 -11.37 -23.89 9.20
N THR A 96 -11.11 -25.17 8.92
CA THR A 96 -12.16 -26.10 8.47
C THR A 96 -12.99 -26.57 9.66
N GLY A 97 -13.94 -25.74 10.07
CA GLY A 97 -14.89 -26.05 11.14
C GLY A 97 -16.16 -25.20 11.01
N GLY A 98 -16.99 -25.51 10.01
CA GLY A 98 -18.40 -25.06 9.94
C GLY A 98 -18.70 -23.56 9.99
N GLY A 99 -17.71 -22.68 9.77
CA GLY A 99 -17.89 -21.23 9.86
C GLY A 99 -18.48 -20.60 8.59
N PRO A 100 -19.12 -19.41 8.71
CA PRO A 100 -19.73 -18.70 7.59
C PRO A 100 -18.70 -18.36 6.50
N PRO A 101 -19.11 -18.19 5.23
CA PRO A 101 -18.21 -17.96 4.11
C PRO A 101 -17.29 -16.75 4.38
N PRO A 102 -16.00 -16.83 3.97
CA PRO A 102 -15.07 -15.73 4.16
C PRO A 102 -15.60 -14.45 3.48
N PRO A 103 -15.36 -13.27 4.07
CA PRO A 103 -15.75 -12.01 3.45
C PRO A 103 -15.08 -11.88 2.08
N ALA A 104 -15.85 -11.44 1.08
CA ALA A 104 -15.34 -11.18 -0.26
C ALA A 104 -14.25 -10.11 -0.19
N ILE A 105 -13.09 -10.36 -0.81
CA ILE A 105 -12.04 -9.36 -0.91
C ILE A 105 -12.54 -8.22 -1.79
N ASP A 106 -12.35 -6.99 -1.33
CA ASP A 106 -12.68 -5.78 -2.09
C ASP A 106 -11.94 -5.76 -3.44
N ALA A 107 -12.60 -5.38 -4.53
CA ALA A 107 -12.02 -5.39 -5.87
C ALA A 107 -10.72 -4.56 -5.96
N ILE A 108 -10.62 -3.47 -5.20
CA ILE A 108 -9.41 -2.64 -5.11
C ILE A 108 -8.30 -3.45 -4.43
N SER A 109 -8.63 -4.16 -3.36
CA SER A 109 -7.70 -5.00 -2.62
C SER A 109 -7.19 -6.18 -3.45
N GLU A 110 -8.05 -6.82 -4.24
CA GLU A 110 -7.65 -7.89 -5.16
C GLU A 110 -6.64 -7.37 -6.20
N LYS A 111 -6.92 -6.21 -6.80
CA LYS A 111 -6.00 -5.57 -7.76
C LYS A 111 -4.65 -5.24 -7.11
N ILE A 112 -4.64 -4.73 -5.88
CA ILE A 112 -3.39 -4.44 -5.16
C ILE A 112 -2.61 -5.73 -4.84
N LEU A 113 -3.30 -6.82 -4.48
CA LEU A 113 -2.66 -8.11 -4.22
C LEU A 113 -2.00 -8.64 -5.50
N LEU A 114 -2.70 -8.62 -6.63
CA LEU A 114 -2.15 -9.03 -7.93
C LEU A 114 -0.91 -8.18 -8.32
N LEU A 115 -0.97 -6.87 -8.09
CA LEU A 115 0.13 -5.97 -8.37
C LEU A 115 1.39 -6.21 -7.52
N ASN A 116 1.21 -6.69 -6.30
CA ASN A 116 2.31 -6.89 -5.35
C ASN A 116 2.72 -8.36 -5.20
N ASP A 117 2.04 -9.32 -5.83
CA ASP A 117 2.35 -10.75 -5.76
C ASP A 117 3.76 -11.06 -6.30
N ASN A 118 4.21 -10.29 -7.30
CA ASN A 118 5.54 -10.42 -7.92
C ASN A 118 6.59 -9.42 -7.36
N ALA A 119 6.22 -8.60 -6.37
CA ALA A 119 7.11 -7.58 -5.81
C ALA A 119 7.78 -8.10 -4.52
N PRO A 120 9.09 -8.42 -4.51
CA PRO A 120 9.79 -8.89 -3.30
C PRO A 120 9.84 -7.85 -2.17
N ASN A 121 9.46 -6.60 -2.45
CA ASN A 121 9.51 -5.45 -1.55
C ASN A 121 8.15 -5.12 -0.89
N PHE A 122 7.18 -6.03 -0.89
CA PHE A 122 6.01 -5.93 -0.01
C PHE A 122 6.38 -6.02 1.50
N VAL A 123 7.66 -6.25 1.80
CA VAL A 123 8.27 -6.21 3.13
C VAL A 123 9.16 -4.96 3.29
N GLY A 124 8.97 -4.25 4.41
CA GLY A 124 9.84 -3.15 4.83
C GLY A 124 9.12 -2.00 5.52
N ILE A 125 8.41 -2.27 6.62
CA ILE A 125 8.31 -1.28 7.69
C ILE A 125 9.66 -1.29 8.41
N ASP A 126 10.53 -0.33 8.09
CA ASP A 126 11.61 0.02 9.03
C ASP A 126 10.92 0.69 10.24
N GLY A 127 10.83 -0.05 11.36
CA GLY A 127 10.32 0.47 12.64
C GLY A 127 8.93 0.04 13.10
N GLY A 128 8.31 -0.99 12.51
CA GLY A 128 7.07 -1.54 13.05
C GLY A 128 7.32 -2.82 13.83
N VAL A 129 7.19 -2.77 15.16
CA VAL A 129 7.18 -3.94 16.03
C VAL A 129 6.04 -4.89 15.64
N GLU A 130 6.37 -5.97 14.94
CA GLU A 130 5.47 -7.08 14.66
C GLU A 130 5.47 -8.01 15.88
N VAL A 131 4.69 -7.66 16.90
CA VAL A 131 4.28 -8.65 17.91
C VAL A 131 3.31 -9.62 17.23
N GLY A 132 3.79 -10.81 16.89
CA GLY A 132 2.94 -11.90 16.39
C GLY A 132 3.68 -12.84 15.47
N GLY A 133 4.32 -13.84 16.05
CA GLY A 133 5.24 -14.76 15.41
C GLY A 133 4.73 -15.48 14.15
N LEU A 134 5.67 -15.80 13.28
CA LEU A 134 6.02 -17.18 13.01
C LEU A 134 7.42 -17.21 12.40
N VAL A 135 8.40 -17.42 13.25
CA VAL A 135 9.70 -17.93 12.82
C VAL A 135 9.45 -19.35 12.27
N ILE A 136 9.60 -19.53 10.97
CA ILE A 136 9.96 -20.84 10.42
C ILE A 136 11.41 -20.75 10.01
N THR A 137 12.29 -20.83 11.00
CA THR A 137 13.65 -21.33 10.76
C THR A 137 13.53 -22.77 10.30
N GLY A 138 14.24 -23.10 9.22
CA GLY A 138 14.09 -24.35 8.50
C GLY A 138 14.26 -25.61 9.36
N ILE A 139 13.67 -26.69 8.84
CA ILE A 139 14.08 -28.05 9.15
C ILE A 139 14.25 -28.78 7.81
N HIS A 140 15.40 -29.43 7.76
CA HIS A 140 16.05 -30.23 6.72
C HIS A 140 15.17 -31.35 6.12
N PHE A 141 15.44 -31.69 4.85
CA PHE A 141 15.71 -33.07 4.42
C PHE A 141 16.80 -33.05 3.34
#